data_AF-A0A8C5AN86-F1
#
_entry.id   AF-A0A8C5AN86-F1
#
_cell.length_a   1.000
_cell.length_b   1.000
_cell.length_c   1.000
_cell.angle_alpha   90.00
_cell.angle_beta   90.00
_cell.angle_gamma   90.00
#
_symmetry.space_group_name_H-M   'P 1'
#
loop_
_entity.id
_entity.type
_entity.pdbx_description
1 polymer ?
#
loop_
_entity_poly.entity_id
_entity_poly.type
_entity_poly.pdbx_seq_one_letter_code
_entity_poly.pdbx_strand_id
1 'polypeptide(L)'
;MYMHPGPNVCVLLQVLMCVYCFRFSCVCIASGPHVCVCVFCSRLVEWHKALSASVKMRVPHSNAFVDLNMDFTAGQSKWNFSKEEILPTEVPRGSVIVGQSSFVDIDGDGHQDHLLPVCLDEACRSSAIYLAGQRNKEWVTLLSDFQQGETKWGLVPGAPGLPLALHLGDYNLDGFPDALVILRNSSSRAQRAFLLENVPCSGSSCPSVGRTFRVHWDQSDMGSIPQAALATFYDIYEDGILDMLVLSRAEGKADFIIHALKNNFEADAYFVKVIVLSGLCSSDCPQKVTPFGVNQPGPYVMYTTVDSNGNLKNASAGQLSQSAHLSLQLPYIVLGLGRSANFLDHLYVGIPRPPGETVSTKFPSGASKWFCASLISSHLCVSLSLSLSLSLCYLRFLLCL
;
A
#
# COMPACT_ATOMS: atom_id res chain seq x y z
N MET A 1 20.46 23.72 -7.90
CA MET A 1 21.68 23.44 -7.11
C MET A 1 21.94 21.95 -7.22
N TYR A 2 22.80 21.55 -8.16
CA TYR A 2 23.13 20.14 -8.40
C TYR A 2 24.10 19.69 -7.29
N MET A 3 23.66 18.77 -6.43
CA MET A 3 24.57 18.07 -5.52
C MET A 3 25.05 16.79 -6.20
N HIS A 4 26.37 16.68 -6.37
CA HIS A 4 27.05 15.44 -6.73
C HIS A 4 26.80 14.36 -5.66
N PRO A 5 26.47 13.10 -6.03
CA PRO A 5 26.37 12.03 -5.06
C PRO A 5 27.78 11.47 -4.76
N GLY A 6 28.26 11.70 -3.55
CA GLY A 6 29.28 10.85 -2.92
C GLY A 6 28.67 9.51 -2.46
N PRO A 7 29.45 8.61 -1.82
CA PRO A 7 29.08 7.21 -1.57
C PRO A 7 27.98 7.00 -0.49
N ASN A 8 27.23 8.05 -0.14
CA ASN A 8 26.17 8.00 0.86
C ASN A 8 24.83 7.75 0.17
N VAL A 9 24.17 6.62 0.49
CA VAL A 9 22.81 6.33 0.04
C VAL A 9 21.83 7.12 0.91
N CYS A 10 21.47 8.32 0.47
CA CYS A 10 20.32 9.05 1.02
C CYS A 10 19.07 8.71 0.18
N VAL A 11 18.02 8.19 0.84
CA VAL A 11 16.69 8.13 0.24
C VAL A 11 16.01 9.45 0.53
N LEU A 12 15.76 10.24 -0.51
CA LEU A 12 15.05 11.51 -0.39
C LEU A 12 13.59 11.21 0.00
N LEU A 13 13.21 11.52 1.23
CA LEU A 13 11.80 11.54 1.61
C LEU A 13 11.16 12.77 0.96
N GLN A 14 10.02 12.54 0.33
CA GLN A 14 9.24 13.47 -0.49
C GLN A 14 9.24 14.95 -0.02
N VAL A 15 9.26 15.86 -1.00
CA VAL A 15 9.24 17.32 -0.82
C VAL A 15 7.89 17.77 -0.26
N LEU A 16 7.83 18.15 1.02
CA LEU A 16 6.73 18.98 1.53
C LEU A 16 7.00 20.45 1.13
N MET A 17 6.40 20.91 0.03
CA MET A 17 6.39 22.33 -0.29
C MET A 17 5.30 23.03 0.53
N CYS A 18 5.68 23.59 1.68
CA CYS A 18 4.88 24.61 2.36
C CYS A 18 5.64 25.94 2.28
N VAL A 19 4.99 26.97 1.72
CA VAL A 19 5.62 28.25 1.31
C VAL A 19 6.23 29.04 2.48
N TYR A 20 5.99 28.64 3.74
CA TYR A 20 6.57 29.28 4.92
C TYR A 20 7.30 28.35 5.91
N CYS A 21 7.38 27.05 5.65
CA CYS A 21 8.20 26.14 6.45
C CYS A 21 8.54 24.90 5.63
N PHE A 22 9.71 24.92 4.99
CA PHE A 22 10.26 23.71 4.39
C PHE A 22 10.65 22.77 5.53
N ARG A 23 9.84 21.74 5.81
CA ARG A 23 10.23 20.60 6.64
C ARG A 23 10.52 19.40 5.73
N PHE A 24 11.77 19.16 5.40
CA PHE A 24 12.19 17.89 4.81
C PHE A 24 12.67 16.99 5.94
N SER A 25 12.27 15.74 5.99
CA SER A 25 12.85 14.76 6.93
C SER A 25 13.37 13.59 6.11
N CYS A 26 14.65 13.59 5.75
CA CYS A 26 15.29 12.46 5.09
C CYS A 26 15.96 11.57 6.14
N VAL A 27 15.60 10.30 6.21
CA VAL A 27 16.38 9.33 7.01
C VAL A 27 17.58 8.93 6.16
N CYS A 28 18.79 9.30 6.58
CA CYS A 28 20.02 8.88 5.89
C CYS A 28 20.85 8.01 6.82
N ILE A 29 21.43 6.96 6.25
CA ILE A 29 22.49 6.19 6.90
C ILE A 29 23.77 6.98 6.65
N ALA A 30 24.18 7.81 7.61
CA ALA A 30 25.55 8.31 7.63
C ALA A 30 26.47 7.11 7.86
N SER A 31 27.62 7.05 7.18
CA SER A 31 28.61 5.98 7.27
C SER A 31 29.17 5.82 8.70
N GLY A 32 28.42 5.13 9.57
CA GLY A 32 28.68 4.92 10.99
C GLY A 32 27.57 4.08 11.66
N PRO A 33 27.73 3.67 12.93
CA PRO A 33 26.76 2.81 13.64
C PRO A 33 25.46 3.53 14.07
N HIS A 34 25.28 4.79 13.69
CA HIS A 34 24.15 5.61 14.12
C HIS A 34 23.26 5.97 12.93
N VAL A 35 21.99 5.58 13.01
CA VAL A 35 20.96 6.02 12.07
C VAL A 35 20.56 7.45 12.43
N CYS A 36 20.64 8.37 11.47
CA CYS A 36 20.32 9.77 11.67
C CYS A 36 19.18 10.21 10.73
N VAL A 37 18.29 11.06 11.23
CA VAL A 37 17.32 11.79 10.42
C VAL A 37 17.88 13.17 10.14
N CYS A 38 18.01 13.50 8.87
CA CYS A 38 18.25 14.85 8.39
C CYS A 38 16.92 15.59 8.32
N VAL A 39 16.73 16.56 9.21
CA VAL A 39 15.61 17.49 9.14
C VAL A 39 16.09 18.79 8.51
N PHE A 40 15.51 19.16 7.38
CA PHE A 40 15.65 20.50 6.83
C PHE A 40 14.47 21.32 7.33
N CYS A 41 14.71 22.33 8.15
CA CYS A 41 13.69 23.25 8.64
C CYS A 41 14.15 24.68 8.36
N SER A 42 13.33 25.53 7.73
CA SER A 42 13.67 26.96 7.52
C SER A 42 15.03 27.21 6.84
N ARG A 43 15.43 26.34 5.90
CA ARG A 43 16.74 26.36 5.21
C ARG A 43 17.95 25.94 6.06
N LEU A 44 17.73 25.45 7.28
CA LEU A 44 18.77 24.87 8.13
C LEU A 44 18.67 23.35 8.07
N VAL A 45 19.82 22.69 7.89
CA VAL A 45 19.95 21.23 7.95
C VAL A 45 20.34 20.86 9.38
N GLU A 46 19.49 20.10 10.05
CA GLU A 46 19.74 19.54 11.38
C GLU A 46 19.77 18.02 11.32
N TRP A 47 20.75 17.42 11.99
CA TRP A 47 20.89 15.97 12.08
C TRP A 47 20.46 15.51 13.47
N HIS A 48 19.42 14.69 13.51
CA HIS A 48 18.87 14.12 14.73
C HIS A 48 19.17 12.62 14.76
N LYS A 49 19.52 12.06 15.92
CA LYS A 49 19.66 10.60 16.05
C LYS A 49 18.28 9.98 15.90
N ALA A 50 18.09 9.14 14.89
CA ALA A 50 16.78 8.58 14.55
C ALA A 50 16.32 7.54 15.58
N LEU A 51 17.25 6.74 16.09
CA LEU A 51 16.97 5.61 16.98
C LEU A 51 17.79 5.76 18.26
N SER A 52 17.16 5.50 19.41
CA SER A 52 17.83 5.49 20.71
C SER A 52 18.94 4.44 20.75
N ALA A 53 18.69 3.27 20.13
CA ALA A 53 19.62 2.15 19.99
C ALA A 53 20.31 2.10 18.60
N SER A 54 21.51 1.54 18.55
CA SER A 54 22.21 1.19 17.31
C SER A 54 21.55 -0.04 16.69
N VAL A 55 20.71 0.16 15.66
CA VAL A 55 20.04 -0.92 14.93
C VAL A 55 20.64 -1.04 13.53
N LYS A 56 20.96 -2.27 13.12
CA LYS A 56 21.39 -2.55 11.74
C LYS A 56 20.15 -2.57 10.84
N MET A 57 19.94 -1.49 10.08
CA MET A 57 18.87 -1.42 9.10
C MET A 57 19.10 -2.40 7.95
N ARG A 58 18.01 -2.99 7.45
CA ARG A 58 18.03 -3.82 6.24
C ARG A 58 18.37 -2.95 5.03
N VAL A 59 19.12 -3.48 4.07
CA VAL A 59 19.41 -2.78 2.80
C VAL A 59 18.90 -3.63 1.64
N PRO A 60 18.04 -3.09 0.76
CA PRO A 60 17.37 -1.78 0.87
C PRO A 60 16.40 -1.71 2.07
N HIS A 61 16.12 -0.50 2.58
CA HIS A 61 15.07 -0.25 3.58
C HIS A 61 13.91 0.54 2.97
N SER A 62 12.74 0.47 3.61
CA SER A 62 11.56 1.29 3.34
C SER A 62 11.00 1.81 4.65
N ASN A 63 10.34 2.98 4.59
CA ASN A 63 9.46 3.44 5.66
C ASN A 63 8.03 3.03 5.31
N ALA A 64 7.31 2.55 6.33
CA ALA A 64 5.89 2.23 6.24
C ALA A 64 5.10 3.28 7.02
N PHE A 65 4.01 3.78 6.44
CA PHE A 65 3.06 4.70 7.04
C PHE A 65 1.73 3.97 7.22
N VAL A 66 1.61 3.24 8.32
CA VAL A 66 0.50 2.32 8.58
C VAL A 66 -0.06 2.63 9.96
N ASP A 67 -1.38 2.54 10.07
CA ASP A 67 -2.08 2.51 11.34
C ASP A 67 -2.27 1.04 11.76
N LEU A 68 -1.57 0.62 12.80
CA LEU A 68 -1.63 -0.74 13.35
C LEU A 68 -2.40 -0.80 14.68
N ASN A 69 -2.77 0.33 15.27
CA ASN A 69 -3.47 0.39 16.56
C ASN A 69 -4.90 0.93 16.42
N MET A 70 -5.33 1.25 15.20
CA MET A 70 -6.62 1.82 14.85
C MET A 70 -6.91 3.16 15.54
N ASP A 71 -5.87 3.95 15.82
CA ASP A 71 -6.06 5.32 16.30
C ASP A 71 -6.33 6.34 15.17
N PHE A 72 -6.45 5.84 13.93
CA PHE A 72 -6.66 6.60 12.70
C PHE A 72 -5.51 7.56 12.40
N THR A 73 -4.33 7.29 12.95
CA THR A 73 -3.10 8.01 12.64
C THR A 73 -2.00 7.00 12.26
N ALA A 74 -1.32 7.24 11.14
CA ALA A 74 -0.12 6.45 10.85
C ALA A 74 0.88 6.62 12.00
N GLY A 75 1.32 5.50 12.56
CA GLY A 75 2.11 5.48 13.78
C GLY A 75 3.39 6.31 13.70
N GLN A 76 3.36 7.51 14.28
CA GLN A 76 4.50 8.18 14.93
C GLN A 76 4.18 8.29 16.43
N SER A 77 4.05 7.16 17.11
CA SER A 77 3.87 7.13 18.55
C SER A 77 5.19 7.51 19.24
N LYS A 78 5.43 8.82 19.35
CA LYS A 78 6.58 9.48 19.99
C LYS A 78 7.93 9.16 19.32
N TRP A 79 8.85 10.11 19.39
CA TRP A 79 10.30 9.91 19.20
C TRP A 79 10.94 8.93 20.21
N ASN A 80 10.09 8.23 20.95
CA ASN A 80 10.40 7.07 21.74
C ASN A 80 9.67 5.94 21.03
N PHE A 81 10.36 5.16 20.19
CA PHE A 81 9.87 3.91 19.62
C PHE A 81 9.57 2.95 20.79
N SER A 82 8.49 3.20 21.54
CA SER A 82 7.96 2.26 22.51
C SER A 82 7.50 1.09 21.67
N LYS A 83 8.25 0.00 21.81
CA LYS A 83 8.07 -1.29 21.17
C LYS A 83 6.72 -1.88 21.58
N GLU A 84 5.63 -1.31 21.12
CA GLU A 84 4.35 -2.00 21.10
C GLU A 84 4.51 -3.08 20.03
N GLU A 85 4.76 -4.31 20.49
CA GLU A 85 4.89 -5.49 19.64
C GLU A 85 3.49 -5.86 19.11
N ILE A 86 2.96 -5.04 18.20
CA ILE A 86 1.66 -5.24 17.55
C ILE A 86 1.75 -6.36 16.52
N LEU A 87 2.91 -6.51 15.88
CA LEU A 87 3.22 -7.53 14.87
C LEU A 87 4.43 -8.39 15.29
N PRO A 88 4.62 -9.57 14.67
CA PRO A 88 5.77 -10.42 14.95
C PRO A 88 7.08 -9.67 14.67
N THR A 89 8.03 -9.77 15.60
CA THR A 89 9.35 -9.16 15.47
C THR A 89 10.35 -10.07 14.74
N GLU A 90 10.09 -11.38 14.74
CA GLU A 90 10.91 -12.38 14.06
C GLU A 90 10.29 -12.79 12.72
N VAL A 91 11.14 -13.16 11.77
CA VAL A 91 10.70 -13.71 10.48
C VAL A 91 10.22 -15.16 10.64
N PRO A 92 9.33 -15.66 9.75
CA PRO A 92 8.88 -17.05 9.80
C PRO A 92 10.06 -18.04 9.82
N ARG A 93 9.98 -19.05 10.69
CA ARG A 93 11.03 -20.07 10.83
C ARG A 93 11.27 -20.79 9.50
N GLY A 94 12.54 -20.97 9.13
CA GLY A 94 12.92 -21.60 7.87
C GLY A 94 12.96 -20.66 6.65
N SER A 95 12.70 -19.36 6.84
CA SER A 95 12.89 -18.37 5.78
C SER A 95 14.38 -18.18 5.46
N VAL A 96 14.78 -18.43 4.23
CA VAL A 96 16.15 -18.23 3.74
C VAL A 96 16.29 -16.87 3.07
N ILE A 97 15.36 -16.52 2.18
CA ILE A 97 15.28 -15.21 1.53
C ILE A 97 13.96 -14.57 1.93
N VAL A 98 14.04 -13.40 2.55
CA VAL A 98 12.86 -12.65 2.97
C VAL A 98 12.56 -11.61 1.90
N GLY A 99 11.31 -11.44 1.52
CA GLY A 99 10.86 -10.37 0.63
C GLY A 99 10.50 -9.10 1.38
N GLN A 100 9.71 -8.25 0.76
CA GLN A 100 9.25 -6.99 1.32
C GLN A 100 7.94 -7.15 2.07
N SER A 101 7.88 -6.53 3.25
CA SER A 101 6.67 -6.42 4.03
C SER A 101 5.61 -5.64 3.26
N SER A 102 4.39 -6.15 3.25
CA SER A 102 3.21 -5.46 2.72
C SER A 102 2.15 -5.39 3.81
N PHE A 103 1.40 -4.29 3.85
CA PHE A 103 0.37 -4.05 4.87
C PHE A 103 -0.96 -3.82 4.18
N VAL A 104 -1.94 -4.68 4.48
CA VAL A 104 -3.23 -4.70 3.79
C VAL A 104 -4.27 -5.44 4.62
N ASP A 105 -5.52 -5.01 4.53
CA ASP A 105 -6.67 -5.70 5.13
C ASP A 105 -7.11 -6.86 4.23
N ILE A 106 -6.52 -8.05 4.45
CA ILE A 106 -6.69 -9.17 3.52
C ILE A 106 -7.98 -9.94 3.76
N ASP A 107 -8.49 -9.95 4.99
CA ASP A 107 -9.68 -10.69 5.41
C ASP A 107 -10.94 -9.82 5.55
N GLY A 108 -10.81 -8.50 5.33
CA GLY A 108 -11.92 -7.54 5.34
C GLY A 108 -12.44 -7.27 6.74
N ASP A 109 -11.60 -7.40 7.77
CA ASP A 109 -11.98 -7.17 9.17
C ASP A 109 -11.78 -5.71 9.62
N GLY A 110 -11.14 -4.88 8.78
CA GLY A 110 -10.87 -3.46 9.04
C GLY A 110 -9.50 -3.17 9.66
N HIS A 111 -8.67 -4.19 9.91
CA HIS A 111 -7.31 -4.07 10.42
C HIS A 111 -6.31 -4.35 9.29
N GLN A 112 -5.11 -3.79 9.41
CA GLN A 112 -4.04 -4.05 8.43
C GLN A 112 -3.24 -5.29 8.84
N ASP A 113 -3.22 -6.30 7.98
CA ASP A 113 -2.39 -7.49 8.12
C ASP A 113 -1.01 -7.29 7.50
N HIS A 114 -0.02 -7.97 8.09
CA HIS A 114 1.33 -8.01 7.57
C HIS A 114 1.53 -9.23 6.68
N LEU A 115 1.66 -9.00 5.38
CA LEU A 115 2.06 -10.00 4.40
C LEU A 115 3.57 -10.01 4.21
N LEU A 116 4.15 -11.20 4.17
CA LEU A 116 5.58 -11.41 3.98
C LEU A 116 5.85 -12.54 2.97
N PRO A 117 6.23 -12.22 1.72
CA PRO A 117 6.70 -13.23 0.77
C PRO A 117 8.11 -13.70 1.14
N VAL A 118 8.36 -15.00 1.13
CA VAL A 118 9.66 -15.59 1.47
C VAL A 118 10.01 -16.78 0.58
N CYS A 119 11.30 -17.05 0.45
CA CYS A 119 11.83 -18.30 -0.07
C CYS A 119 12.33 -19.17 1.07
N LEU A 120 11.97 -20.46 1.01
CA LEU A 120 12.37 -21.49 1.97
C LEU A 120 13.69 -22.19 1.57
N ASP A 121 14.20 -21.90 0.37
CA ASP A 121 15.50 -22.33 -0.12
C ASP A 121 16.21 -21.21 -0.89
N GLU A 122 17.52 -21.33 -1.05
CA GLU A 122 18.37 -20.33 -1.74
C GLU A 122 18.00 -20.14 -3.21
N ALA A 123 17.44 -21.16 -3.86
CA ALA A 123 17.01 -21.12 -5.25
C ALA A 123 15.55 -20.66 -5.40
N CYS A 124 14.87 -20.28 -4.31
CA CYS A 124 13.43 -19.97 -4.28
C CYS A 124 12.54 -20.99 -5.00
N ARG A 125 12.90 -22.28 -4.98
CA ARG A 125 12.06 -23.34 -5.57
C ARG A 125 10.85 -23.66 -4.69
N SER A 126 11.01 -23.49 -3.39
CA SER A 126 9.97 -23.58 -2.37
C SER A 126 9.80 -22.18 -1.82
N SER A 127 8.60 -21.64 -2.01
CA SER A 127 8.26 -20.26 -1.68
C SER A 127 6.97 -20.25 -0.89
N ALA A 128 6.78 -19.23 -0.05
CA ALA A 128 5.56 -19.04 0.69
C ALA A 128 5.26 -17.55 0.85
N ILE A 129 3.99 -17.23 1.01
CA ILE A 129 3.50 -15.94 1.48
C ILE A 129 2.93 -16.19 2.86
N TYR A 130 3.53 -15.55 3.85
CA TYR A 130 3.06 -15.57 5.23
C TYR A 130 2.21 -14.36 5.53
N LEU A 131 1.30 -14.53 6.47
CA LEU A 131 0.42 -13.50 7.01
C LEU A 131 0.58 -13.48 8.52
N ALA A 132 0.64 -12.28 9.09
CA ALA A 132 0.45 -12.06 10.52
C ALA A 132 -0.53 -10.90 10.71
N GLY A 133 -1.62 -11.18 11.41
CA GLY A 133 -2.62 -10.16 11.74
C GLY A 133 -2.41 -9.58 13.13
N GLN A 134 -3.07 -8.47 13.43
CA GLN A 134 -2.99 -7.85 14.76
C GLN A 134 -3.52 -8.78 15.87
N ARG A 135 -4.54 -9.59 15.55
CA ARG A 135 -5.15 -10.54 16.49
C ARG A 135 -4.33 -11.81 16.69
N ASN A 136 -3.50 -12.17 15.72
CA ASN A 136 -2.67 -13.36 15.76
C ASN A 136 -1.21 -13.00 15.46
N LYS A 137 -0.41 -12.88 16.51
CA LYS A 137 1.02 -12.56 16.42
C LYS A 137 1.88 -13.71 15.90
N GLU A 138 1.26 -14.82 15.50
CA GLU A 138 1.95 -15.93 14.85
C GLU A 138 1.82 -15.84 13.33
N TRP A 139 2.89 -16.23 12.64
CA TRP A 139 2.89 -16.34 11.19
C TRP A 139 2.03 -17.51 10.75
N VAL A 140 1.04 -17.23 9.91
CA VAL A 140 0.20 -18.22 9.23
C VAL A 140 0.59 -18.27 7.76
N THR A 141 0.72 -19.46 7.19
CA THR A 141 0.96 -19.62 5.76
C THR A 141 -0.29 -19.27 4.98
N LEU A 142 -0.27 -18.19 4.20
CA LEU A 142 -1.39 -17.78 3.36
C LEU A 142 -1.41 -18.55 2.03
N LEU A 143 -0.24 -18.72 1.42
CA LEU A 143 -0.03 -19.49 0.20
C LEU A 143 1.38 -20.10 0.18
N SER A 144 1.51 -21.39 -0.13
CA SER A 144 2.82 -22.05 -0.32
C SER A 144 2.87 -22.97 -1.53
N ASP A 145 1.73 -23.27 -2.14
CA ASP A 145 1.65 -24.14 -3.31
C ASP A 145 1.60 -23.30 -4.59
N PHE A 146 2.74 -23.21 -5.26
CA PHE A 146 2.90 -22.54 -6.56
C PHE A 146 3.02 -23.58 -7.70
N GLN A 147 2.31 -24.70 -7.60
CA GLN A 147 2.34 -25.75 -8.60
C GLN A 147 1.21 -25.63 -9.63
N GLN A 148 1.56 -25.79 -10.91
CA GLN A 148 0.62 -25.88 -12.03
C GLN A 148 0.80 -27.23 -12.72
N GLY A 149 -0.06 -28.20 -12.41
CA GLY A 149 0.10 -29.58 -12.89
C GLY A 149 1.44 -30.16 -12.41
N GLU A 150 2.32 -30.56 -13.34
CA GLU A 150 3.67 -31.05 -13.01
C GLU A 150 4.72 -29.93 -12.90
N THR A 151 4.38 -28.70 -13.26
CA THR A 151 5.31 -27.59 -13.29
C THR A 151 5.37 -26.89 -11.94
N LYS A 152 6.56 -26.87 -11.32
CA LYS A 152 6.81 -26.13 -10.08
C LYS A 152 7.26 -24.71 -10.36
N TRP A 153 6.49 -23.73 -9.88
CA TRP A 153 6.88 -22.33 -9.87
C TRP A 153 7.36 -21.90 -8.47
N GLY A 154 8.05 -20.79 -8.41
CA GLY A 154 8.49 -20.19 -7.15
C GLY A 154 8.72 -18.69 -7.31
N LEU A 155 8.84 -17.98 -6.19
CA LEU A 155 9.11 -16.55 -6.17
C LEU A 155 10.49 -16.26 -6.77
N VAL A 156 10.64 -15.05 -7.31
CA VAL A 156 11.94 -14.60 -7.81
C VAL A 156 12.74 -14.02 -6.66
N PRO A 157 13.98 -14.49 -6.40
CA PRO A 157 14.83 -13.88 -5.39
C PRO A 157 15.11 -12.42 -5.76
N GLY A 158 15.01 -11.52 -4.78
CA GLY A 158 15.24 -10.10 -5.00
C GLY A 158 16.68 -9.81 -5.45
N ALA A 159 16.83 -8.84 -6.36
CA ALA A 159 18.11 -8.30 -6.82
C ALA A 159 18.20 -6.81 -6.47
N PRO A 160 19.40 -6.19 -6.51
CA PRO A 160 19.53 -4.74 -6.36
C PRO A 160 18.63 -4.01 -7.37
N GLY A 161 17.71 -3.18 -6.87
CA GLY A 161 16.73 -2.45 -7.67
C GLY A 161 15.46 -3.23 -8.04
N LEU A 162 15.41 -4.55 -7.84
CA LEU A 162 14.22 -5.39 -8.07
C LEU A 162 13.97 -6.29 -6.85
N PRO A 163 13.34 -5.76 -5.79
CA PRO A 163 13.10 -6.52 -4.58
C PRO A 163 12.03 -7.61 -4.81
N LEU A 164 12.10 -8.69 -4.02
CA LEU A 164 10.99 -9.62 -3.90
C LEU A 164 9.85 -8.93 -3.15
N ALA A 165 8.82 -8.50 -3.86
CA ALA A 165 7.67 -7.76 -3.31
C ALA A 165 6.36 -8.27 -3.89
N LEU A 166 5.27 -8.05 -3.14
CA LEU A 166 3.90 -8.21 -3.62
C LEU A 166 3.37 -6.81 -3.94
N HIS A 167 2.74 -6.65 -5.09
CA HIS A 167 2.03 -5.41 -5.42
C HIS A 167 0.54 -5.63 -5.25
N LEU A 168 -0.04 -4.95 -4.26
CA LEU A 168 -1.40 -5.21 -3.80
C LEU A 168 -2.39 -4.22 -4.41
N GLY A 169 -3.61 -4.69 -4.64
CA GLY A 169 -4.71 -3.90 -5.18
C GLY A 169 -5.95 -4.75 -5.41
N ASP A 170 -7.12 -4.17 -5.23
CA ASP A 170 -8.42 -4.82 -5.46
C ASP A 170 -8.76 -4.72 -6.97
N TYR A 171 -8.41 -5.75 -7.76
CA TYR A 171 -8.52 -5.66 -9.24
C TYR A 171 -9.94 -5.90 -9.75
N ASN A 172 -10.78 -6.54 -8.94
CA ASN A 172 -12.16 -6.91 -9.27
C ASN A 172 -13.21 -6.13 -8.43
N LEU A 173 -12.75 -5.15 -7.65
CA LEU A 173 -13.56 -4.27 -6.82
C LEU A 173 -14.48 -5.03 -5.84
N ASP A 174 -14.05 -6.20 -5.36
CA ASP A 174 -14.84 -7.03 -4.44
C ASP A 174 -14.63 -6.66 -2.96
N GLY A 175 -13.75 -5.70 -2.67
CA GLY A 175 -13.41 -5.22 -1.34
C GLY A 175 -12.30 -6.02 -0.65
N PHE A 176 -11.71 -7.02 -1.32
CA PHE A 176 -10.62 -7.83 -0.82
C PHE A 176 -9.39 -7.64 -1.70
N PRO A 177 -8.29 -7.08 -1.17
CA PRO A 177 -7.12 -6.80 -1.98
C PRO A 177 -6.46 -8.07 -2.54
N ASP A 178 -6.17 -8.03 -3.83
CA ASP A 178 -5.45 -9.05 -4.58
C ASP A 178 -3.95 -8.69 -4.69
N ALA A 179 -3.15 -9.55 -5.33
CA ALA A 179 -1.73 -9.30 -5.51
C ALA A 179 -1.23 -9.63 -6.92
N LEU A 180 -0.31 -8.83 -7.43
CA LEU A 180 0.56 -9.17 -8.55
C LEU A 180 1.91 -9.66 -8.05
N VAL A 181 2.40 -10.74 -8.67
CA VAL A 181 3.68 -11.35 -8.33
C VAL A 181 4.40 -11.83 -9.58
N ILE A 182 5.73 -11.87 -9.52
CA ILE A 182 6.55 -12.53 -10.54
C ILE A 182 6.93 -13.92 -10.04
N LEU A 183 6.57 -14.94 -10.81
CA LEU A 183 6.97 -16.32 -10.56
C LEU A 183 7.98 -16.79 -11.60
N ARG A 184 8.90 -17.63 -11.15
CA ARG A 184 9.89 -18.32 -11.98
C ARG A 184 9.60 -19.80 -12.05
N ASN A 185 9.58 -20.31 -13.27
CA ASN A 185 9.51 -21.73 -13.53
C ASN A 185 10.82 -22.41 -13.09
N SER A 186 10.72 -23.45 -12.27
CA SER A 186 11.90 -24.14 -11.71
C SER A 186 12.74 -24.84 -12.78
N SER A 187 12.13 -25.31 -13.87
CA SER A 187 12.77 -26.08 -14.93
C SER A 187 13.31 -25.18 -16.04
N SER A 188 12.46 -24.33 -16.63
CA SER A 188 12.84 -23.48 -17.77
C SER A 188 13.51 -22.17 -17.36
N ARG A 189 13.47 -21.81 -16.07
CA ARG A 189 13.86 -20.49 -15.53
C ARG A 189 13.09 -19.31 -16.14
N ALA A 190 12.03 -19.56 -16.89
CA ALA A 190 11.17 -18.52 -17.43
C ALA A 190 10.49 -17.76 -16.28
N GLN A 191 10.51 -16.43 -16.36
CA GLN A 191 9.84 -15.53 -15.41
C GLN A 191 8.61 -14.91 -16.07
N ARG A 192 7.50 -14.92 -15.37
CA ARG A 192 6.21 -14.36 -15.82
C ARG A 192 5.50 -13.69 -14.65
N ALA A 193 4.65 -12.73 -14.98
CA ALA A 193 3.76 -12.09 -14.02
C ALA A 193 2.49 -12.93 -13.85
N PHE A 194 1.98 -13.00 -12.63
CA PHE A 194 0.78 -13.74 -12.26
C PHE A 194 -0.09 -12.89 -11.33
N LEU A 195 -1.41 -13.02 -11.51
CA LEU A 195 -2.40 -12.49 -10.56
C LEU A 195 -2.69 -13.53 -9.48
N LEU A 196 -2.63 -13.09 -8.24
CA LEU A 196 -3.05 -13.81 -7.06
C LEU A 196 -4.37 -13.20 -6.60
N GLU A 197 -5.47 -13.87 -6.89
CA GLU A 197 -6.79 -13.40 -6.46
C GLU A 197 -7.05 -13.83 -5.03
N ASN A 198 -7.52 -12.91 -4.21
CA ASN A 198 -7.89 -13.17 -2.84
C ASN A 198 -9.28 -13.81 -2.79
N VAL A 199 -9.34 -15.10 -2.42
CA VAL A 199 -10.59 -15.86 -2.42
C VAL A 199 -10.97 -16.35 -1.01
N PRO A 200 -12.28 -16.50 -0.72
CA PRO A 200 -12.72 -17.21 0.48
C PRO A 200 -12.16 -18.63 0.50
N CYS A 201 -11.80 -19.09 1.69
CA CYS A 201 -11.22 -20.39 1.89
C CYS A 201 -11.95 -21.11 3.04
N SER A 202 -12.36 -22.34 2.77
CA SER A 202 -13.14 -23.17 3.70
C SER A 202 -12.57 -24.58 3.74
N GLY A 203 -12.25 -25.08 4.94
CA GLY A 203 -11.73 -26.43 5.14
C GLY A 203 -10.66 -26.51 6.23
N SER A 204 -10.19 -27.72 6.53
CA SER A 204 -9.18 -27.96 7.56
C SER A 204 -7.77 -27.48 7.18
N SER A 205 -7.47 -27.36 5.89
CA SER A 205 -6.20 -26.84 5.36
C SER A 205 -6.20 -25.32 5.18
N CYS A 206 -7.31 -24.65 5.56
CA CYS A 206 -7.45 -23.23 5.35
C CYS A 206 -6.70 -22.43 6.42
N PRO A 207 -6.07 -21.29 6.06
CA PRO A 207 -5.56 -20.34 7.04
C PRO A 207 -6.65 -19.92 8.04
N SER A 208 -6.27 -19.65 9.29
CA SER A 208 -7.22 -19.23 10.34
C SER A 208 -7.97 -17.94 10.01
N VAL A 209 -7.46 -17.15 9.05
CA VAL A 209 -8.08 -15.92 8.54
C VAL A 209 -9.22 -16.18 7.54
N GLY A 210 -9.48 -17.43 7.15
CA GLY A 210 -10.62 -17.78 6.28
C GLY A 210 -10.47 -17.33 4.81
N ARG A 211 -9.30 -16.85 4.41
CA ARG A 211 -8.98 -16.44 3.04
C ARG A 211 -7.61 -16.95 2.60
N THR A 212 -7.40 -17.03 1.29
CA THR A 212 -6.14 -17.43 0.66
C THR A 212 -6.00 -16.80 -0.72
N PHE A 213 -4.82 -16.90 -1.31
CA PHE A 213 -4.58 -16.50 -2.68
C PHE A 213 -4.76 -17.66 -3.64
N ARG A 214 -5.55 -17.46 -4.69
CA ARG A 214 -5.67 -18.33 -5.85
C ARG A 214 -4.82 -17.78 -6.99
N VAL A 215 -3.84 -18.56 -7.44
CA VAL A 215 -3.02 -18.19 -8.61
C VAL A 215 -3.85 -18.33 -9.87
N HIS A 216 -3.95 -17.26 -10.66
CA HIS A 216 -4.53 -17.31 -12.00
C HIS A 216 -3.48 -17.79 -13.00
N TRP A 217 -3.55 -19.07 -13.34
CA TRP A 217 -2.59 -19.69 -14.25
C TRP A 217 -2.87 -19.41 -15.73
N ASP A 218 -4.15 -19.24 -16.09
CA ASP A 218 -4.61 -19.09 -17.47
C ASP A 218 -4.76 -17.60 -17.84
N GLN A 219 -3.63 -16.90 -18.00
CA GLN A 219 -3.61 -15.47 -18.35
C GLN A 219 -3.06 -15.27 -19.76
N SER A 220 -3.94 -14.98 -20.73
CA SER A 220 -3.57 -14.83 -22.15
C SER A 220 -2.60 -13.67 -22.37
N ASP A 221 -2.85 -12.54 -21.71
CA ASP A 221 -2.14 -11.30 -22.04
C ASP A 221 -0.91 -11.16 -21.13
N MET A 222 -1.11 -11.08 -19.82
CA MET A 222 -0.02 -10.95 -18.85
C MET A 222 0.93 -12.15 -18.85
N GLY A 223 0.39 -13.37 -18.95
CA GLY A 223 1.18 -14.60 -18.98
C GLY A 223 1.98 -14.80 -20.28
N SER A 224 1.71 -14.01 -21.33
CA SER A 224 2.48 -14.06 -22.58
C SER A 224 3.78 -13.26 -22.51
N ILE A 225 3.92 -12.32 -21.56
CA ILE A 225 5.07 -11.43 -21.44
C ILE A 225 6.27 -12.22 -20.88
N PRO A 226 7.30 -12.49 -21.70
CA PRO A 226 8.46 -13.26 -21.25
C PRO A 226 9.39 -12.39 -20.39
N GLN A 227 10.14 -13.03 -19.48
CA GLN A 227 11.17 -12.36 -18.67
C GLN A 227 10.62 -11.15 -17.88
N ALA A 228 9.40 -11.30 -17.34
CA ALA A 228 8.81 -10.31 -16.46
C ALA A 228 9.67 -10.16 -15.20
N ALA A 229 9.95 -8.92 -14.82
CA ALA A 229 10.82 -8.54 -13.71
C ALA A 229 10.05 -7.84 -12.58
N LEU A 230 8.96 -7.15 -12.91
CA LEU A 230 8.07 -6.49 -11.96
C LEU A 230 6.66 -6.42 -12.57
N ALA A 231 5.63 -6.54 -11.74
CA ALA A 231 4.26 -6.29 -12.13
C ALA A 231 3.58 -5.49 -11.02
N THR A 232 2.83 -4.46 -11.36
CA THR A 232 2.17 -3.60 -10.38
C THR A 232 0.83 -3.08 -10.90
N PHE A 233 -0.08 -2.79 -9.97
CA PHE A 233 -1.36 -2.20 -10.29
C PHE A 233 -1.23 -0.69 -10.48
N TYR A 234 -1.96 -0.15 -11.44
CA TYR A 234 -2.08 1.30 -11.63
C TYR A 234 -3.38 1.60 -12.35
N ASP A 235 -4.15 2.58 -11.90
CA ASP A 235 -5.36 3.05 -12.58
C ASP A 235 -4.94 4.10 -13.63
N ILE A 236 -4.73 3.65 -14.88
CA ILE A 236 -4.21 4.50 -15.98
C ILE A 236 -5.29 5.46 -16.46
N TYR A 237 -6.55 5.03 -16.43
CA TYR A 237 -7.70 5.78 -16.94
C TYR A 237 -8.41 6.62 -15.86
N GLU A 238 -7.95 6.53 -14.62
CA GLU A 238 -8.54 7.14 -13.42
C GLU A 238 -10.02 6.78 -13.21
N ASP A 239 -10.46 5.62 -13.69
CA ASP A 239 -11.85 5.15 -13.64
C ASP A 239 -12.13 4.27 -12.40
N GLY A 240 -11.14 4.08 -11.53
CA GLY A 240 -11.20 3.26 -10.33
C GLY A 240 -10.92 1.78 -10.56
N ILE A 241 -10.79 1.34 -11.81
CA ILE A 241 -10.43 -0.04 -12.15
C ILE A 241 -8.91 -0.10 -12.24
N LEU A 242 -8.30 -1.01 -11.49
CA LEU A 242 -6.85 -1.17 -11.51
C LEU A 242 -6.40 -1.88 -12.78
N ASP A 243 -5.65 -1.17 -13.64
CA ASP A 243 -4.89 -1.75 -14.74
C ASP A 243 -3.56 -2.34 -14.25
N MET A 244 -2.83 -3.00 -15.14
CA MET A 244 -1.58 -3.68 -14.80
C MET A 244 -0.42 -3.13 -15.62
N LEU A 245 0.66 -2.76 -14.95
CA LEU A 245 1.94 -2.41 -15.56
C LEU A 245 2.93 -3.54 -15.32
N VAL A 246 3.50 -4.08 -16.40
CA VAL A 246 4.51 -5.14 -16.34
C VAL A 246 5.83 -4.65 -16.93
N LEU A 247 6.90 -4.75 -16.16
CA LEU A 247 8.25 -4.53 -16.63
C LEU A 247 8.86 -5.86 -17.06
N SER A 248 9.30 -5.96 -18.30
CA SER A 248 10.05 -7.12 -18.81
C SER A 248 11.46 -6.73 -19.22
N ARG A 249 12.38 -7.70 -19.23
CA ARG A 249 13.73 -7.49 -19.78
C ARG A 249 13.74 -7.76 -21.27
N ALA A 250 14.34 -6.86 -22.04
CA ALA A 250 14.59 -7.10 -23.45
C ALA A 250 15.58 -8.25 -23.65
N GLU A 251 15.34 -9.10 -24.66
CA GLU A 251 16.20 -10.25 -24.93
C GLU A 251 17.63 -9.80 -25.28
N GLY A 252 18.62 -10.32 -24.54
CA GLY A 252 20.03 -10.00 -24.74
C GLY A 252 20.45 -8.56 -24.38
N LYS A 253 19.56 -7.75 -23.79
CA LYS A 253 19.85 -6.36 -23.38
C LYS A 253 19.55 -6.14 -21.90
N ALA A 254 20.19 -5.11 -21.32
CA ALA A 254 19.92 -4.68 -19.95
C ALA A 254 18.67 -3.78 -19.84
N ASP A 255 18.08 -3.41 -20.98
CA ASP A 255 16.96 -2.48 -21.04
C ASP A 255 15.66 -3.14 -20.59
N PHE A 256 14.81 -2.34 -19.93
CA PHE A 256 13.46 -2.74 -19.56
C PHE A 256 12.44 -2.26 -20.59
N ILE A 257 11.43 -3.09 -20.83
CA ILE A 257 10.26 -2.77 -21.64
C ILE A 257 9.08 -2.67 -20.69
N ILE A 258 8.29 -1.59 -20.83
CA ILE A 258 7.07 -1.38 -20.06
C ILE A 258 5.89 -1.84 -20.90
N HIS A 259 5.09 -2.75 -20.36
CA HIS A 259 3.83 -3.20 -20.94
C HIS A 259 2.70 -2.66 -20.06
N ALA A 260 1.72 -2.00 -20.68
CA ALA A 260 0.51 -1.55 -20.02
C ALA A 260 -0.66 -2.41 -20.50
N LEU A 261 -1.28 -3.12 -19.57
CA LEU A 261 -2.39 -4.04 -19.82
C LEU A 261 -3.64 -3.44 -19.20
N LYS A 262 -4.63 -3.14 -20.05
CA LYS A 262 -5.92 -2.65 -19.59
C LYS A 262 -6.69 -3.77 -18.91
N ASN A 263 -7.23 -3.50 -17.73
CA ASN A 263 -8.17 -4.42 -17.09
C ASN A 263 -9.58 -4.19 -17.66
N ASN A 264 -10.08 -5.15 -18.45
CA ASN A 264 -11.42 -5.09 -19.02
C ASN A 264 -12.48 -5.62 -18.05
N PHE A 265 -12.37 -5.25 -16.78
CA PHE A 265 -13.36 -5.64 -15.77
C PHE A 265 -14.66 -4.88 -16.00
N GLU A 266 -15.63 -5.53 -16.65
CA GLU A 266 -16.94 -4.96 -17.02
C GLU A 266 -18.05 -5.30 -16.00
N ALA A 267 -17.73 -5.57 -14.73
CA ALA A 267 -18.79 -5.84 -13.75
C ALA A 267 -19.36 -4.54 -13.20
N ASP A 268 -20.67 -4.49 -12.91
CA ASP A 268 -21.35 -3.41 -12.19
C ASP A 268 -20.92 -3.30 -10.71
N ALA A 269 -19.62 -3.20 -10.44
CA ALA A 269 -19.09 -3.02 -9.10
C ALA A 269 -19.01 -1.53 -8.76
N TYR A 270 -19.40 -1.19 -7.52
CA TYR A 270 -19.21 0.13 -6.96
C TYR A 270 -17.86 0.19 -6.26
N PHE A 271 -17.28 1.39 -6.19
CA PHE A 271 -16.07 1.63 -5.42
C PHE A 271 -16.11 3.02 -4.78
N VAL A 272 -15.32 3.17 -3.72
CA VAL A 272 -15.07 4.46 -3.07
C VAL A 272 -13.66 4.89 -3.40
N LYS A 273 -13.52 6.10 -3.95
CA LYS A 273 -12.22 6.75 -4.16
C LYS A 273 -12.04 7.88 -3.16
N VAL A 274 -11.01 7.78 -2.33
CA VAL A 274 -10.67 8.75 -1.28
C VAL A 274 -9.28 9.30 -1.54
N ILE A 275 -9.17 10.62 -1.56
CA ILE A 275 -7.90 11.32 -1.68
C ILE A 275 -7.74 12.24 -0.49
N VAL A 276 -6.65 12.09 0.25
CA VAL A 276 -6.30 12.98 1.36
C VAL A 276 -5.09 13.82 0.95
N LEU A 277 -5.30 15.13 0.90
CA LEU A 277 -4.31 16.10 0.48
C LEU A 277 -3.86 16.91 1.69
N SER A 278 -2.57 17.23 1.74
CA SER A 278 -2.12 18.34 2.58
C SER A 278 -2.77 19.63 2.08
N GLY A 279 -3.22 20.50 2.97
CA GLY A 279 -3.69 21.83 2.62
C GLY A 279 -2.54 22.83 2.65
N LEU A 280 -2.55 23.80 1.75
CA LEU A 280 -1.63 24.94 1.75
C LEU A 280 -2.15 26.07 2.66
N CYS A 281 -3.46 26.31 2.62
CA CYS A 281 -4.18 27.29 3.43
C CYS A 281 -5.66 26.88 3.51
N SER A 282 -6.47 27.56 4.35
CA SER A 282 -7.91 27.26 4.47
C SER A 282 -8.74 27.82 3.30
N SER A 283 -8.59 29.12 2.99
CA SER A 283 -9.34 29.79 1.93
C SER A 283 -8.59 30.98 1.32
N ASP A 284 -7.93 31.79 2.16
CA ASP A 284 -7.15 32.96 1.73
C ASP A 284 -5.66 32.64 1.55
N CYS A 285 -5.35 31.90 0.49
CA CYS A 285 -3.97 31.61 0.13
C CYS A 285 -3.27 32.87 -0.39
N PRO A 286 -2.03 33.15 0.07
CA PRO A 286 -1.19 34.18 -0.52
C PRO A 286 -1.11 33.99 -2.03
N GLN A 287 -1.16 35.08 -2.80
CA GLN A 287 -1.09 35.05 -4.28
C GLN A 287 -2.28 34.38 -4.97
N LYS A 288 -3.42 34.16 -4.28
CA LYS A 288 -4.64 33.55 -4.85
C LYS A 288 -4.42 32.15 -5.43
N VAL A 289 -3.45 31.39 -4.91
CA VAL A 289 -3.27 29.98 -5.31
C VAL A 289 -4.38 29.12 -4.72
N THR A 290 -4.69 28.00 -5.38
CA THR A 290 -5.65 27.04 -4.86
C THR A 290 -5.16 26.46 -3.53
N PRO A 291 -6.04 26.25 -2.53
CA PRO A 291 -5.64 25.81 -1.19
C PRO A 291 -5.16 24.36 -1.12
N PHE A 292 -5.22 23.60 -2.21
CA PHE A 292 -4.81 22.19 -2.26
C PHE A 292 -3.28 22.05 -2.33
N GLY A 293 -2.73 21.21 -1.46
CA GLY A 293 -1.34 20.80 -1.46
C GLY A 293 -1.17 19.44 -2.14
N VAL A 294 -0.17 18.69 -1.67
CA VAL A 294 0.26 17.41 -2.25
C VAL A 294 -0.35 16.23 -1.49
N ASN A 295 -0.35 15.05 -2.12
CA ASN A 295 -0.78 13.80 -1.50
C ASN A 295 -0.05 13.57 -0.17
N GLN A 296 -0.81 13.41 0.90
CA GLN A 296 -0.24 13.18 2.22
C GLN A 296 0.04 11.68 2.42
N PRO A 297 1.23 11.27 2.91
CA PRO A 297 1.49 9.89 3.26
C PRO A 297 0.98 9.53 4.66
N GLY A 298 0.42 8.34 4.80
CA GLY A 298 -0.12 7.81 6.05
C GLY A 298 -1.60 8.05 6.39
N PRO A 299 -2.42 8.82 5.64
CA PRO A 299 -3.87 8.78 5.81
C PRO A 299 -4.41 7.35 5.80
N TYR A 300 -5.32 7.06 6.71
CA TYR A 300 -5.95 5.76 6.87
C TYR A 300 -7.43 5.89 6.55
N VAL A 301 -7.95 5.04 5.68
CA VAL A 301 -9.36 5.05 5.30
C VAL A 301 -9.94 3.70 5.64
N MET A 302 -11.14 3.71 6.25
CA MET A 302 -11.91 2.51 6.51
C MET A 302 -13.37 2.79 6.18
N TYR A 303 -14.06 1.85 5.55
CA TYR A 303 -15.51 1.88 5.48
C TYR A 303 -16.11 0.69 6.21
N THR A 304 -17.36 0.84 6.61
CA THR A 304 -18.23 -0.27 7.01
C THR A 304 -19.53 -0.19 6.22
N THR A 305 -19.99 -1.33 5.71
CA THR A 305 -21.26 -1.45 4.98
C THR A 305 -21.89 -2.81 5.27
N VAL A 306 -23.13 -3.01 4.84
CA VAL A 306 -23.78 -4.32 4.78
C VAL A 306 -23.88 -4.81 3.33
N ASP A 307 -23.66 -6.11 3.12
CA ASP A 307 -23.90 -6.76 1.84
C ASP A 307 -25.41 -7.04 1.62
N SER A 308 -25.77 -7.54 0.44
CA SER A 308 -27.16 -7.90 0.10
C SER A 308 -27.76 -8.99 0.99
N ASN A 309 -26.92 -9.78 1.66
CA ASN A 309 -27.31 -10.84 2.56
C ASN A 309 -27.41 -10.35 4.02
N GLY A 310 -27.12 -9.06 4.28
CA GLY A 310 -27.12 -8.46 5.60
C GLY A 310 -25.86 -8.73 6.42
N ASN A 311 -24.80 -9.27 5.82
CA ASN A 311 -23.51 -9.45 6.49
C ASN A 311 -22.76 -8.12 6.51
N LEU A 312 -22.10 -7.84 7.64
CA LEU A 312 -21.18 -6.71 7.75
C LEU A 312 -19.98 -6.94 6.83
N LYS A 313 -19.61 -5.90 6.09
CA LYS A 313 -18.44 -5.83 5.23
C LYS A 313 -17.64 -4.60 5.61
N ASN A 314 -16.38 -4.82 5.96
CA ASN A 314 -15.43 -3.76 6.22
C ASN A 314 -14.31 -3.83 5.18
N ALA A 315 -13.66 -2.70 4.95
CA ALA A 315 -12.37 -2.68 4.29
C ALA A 315 -11.61 -1.45 4.73
N SER A 316 -10.29 -1.56 4.73
CA SER A 316 -9.40 -0.47 5.10
C SER A 316 -8.13 -0.42 4.25
N ALA A 317 -7.62 0.79 4.04
CA ALA A 317 -6.39 1.01 3.31
C ALA A 317 -5.67 2.30 3.76
N GLY A 318 -4.34 2.29 3.65
CA GLY A 318 -3.50 3.46 3.87
C GLY A 318 -3.08 4.14 2.56
N GLN A 319 -3.07 5.46 2.53
CA GLN A 319 -2.60 6.25 1.39
C GLN A 319 -1.08 6.41 1.46
N LEU A 320 -0.38 6.09 0.37
CA LEU A 320 1.09 6.14 0.29
C LEU A 320 1.75 5.43 1.50
N SER A 321 1.29 4.21 1.77
CA SER A 321 1.67 3.40 2.93
C SER A 321 3.14 2.96 2.93
N GLN A 322 3.85 3.09 1.81
CA GLN A 322 5.26 2.70 1.66
C GLN A 322 6.03 3.69 0.79
N SER A 323 7.34 3.82 1.05
CA SER A 323 8.22 4.84 0.43
C SER A 323 9.38 4.31 -0.40
N ALA A 324 9.59 3.00 -0.47
CA ALA A 324 10.67 2.39 -1.24
C ALA A 324 10.24 1.06 -1.87
N HIS A 325 11.20 0.33 -2.45
CA HIS A 325 10.97 -0.97 -3.11
C HIS A 325 10.10 -0.91 -4.38
N LEU A 326 10.25 0.15 -5.17
CA LEU A 326 9.44 0.37 -6.38
C LEU A 326 7.93 0.36 -6.06
N SER A 327 7.55 0.91 -4.91
CA SER A 327 6.17 1.11 -4.51
C SER A 327 5.50 2.16 -5.39
N LEU A 328 4.97 1.76 -6.54
CA LEU A 328 4.16 2.61 -7.41
C LEU A 328 2.72 2.67 -6.87
N GLN A 329 2.54 3.38 -5.75
CA GLN A 329 1.21 3.55 -5.15
C GLN A 329 0.43 4.66 -5.85
N LEU A 330 -0.89 4.49 -5.91
CA LEU A 330 -1.79 5.53 -6.39
C LEU A 330 -1.79 6.74 -5.43
N PRO A 331 -1.99 7.95 -5.96
CA PRO A 331 -2.09 9.15 -5.14
C PRO A 331 -3.40 9.21 -4.31
N TYR A 332 -4.24 8.20 -4.43
CA TYR A 332 -5.52 8.05 -3.76
C TYR A 332 -5.77 6.58 -3.42
N ILE A 333 -6.73 6.35 -2.54
CA ILE A 333 -7.21 5.03 -2.16
C ILE A 333 -8.45 4.69 -2.99
N VAL A 334 -8.50 3.48 -3.53
CA VAL A 334 -9.71 2.87 -4.10
C VAL A 334 -10.07 1.67 -3.26
N LEU A 335 -11.31 1.60 -2.78
CA LEU A 335 -11.85 0.45 -2.07
C LEU A 335 -13.08 -0.07 -2.82
N GLY A 336 -13.05 -1.33 -3.25
CA GLY A 336 -14.17 -1.97 -3.92
C GLY A 336 -15.31 -2.28 -2.95
N LEU A 337 -16.54 -2.05 -3.39
CA LEU A 337 -17.75 -2.35 -2.64
C LEU A 337 -18.45 -3.61 -3.17
N GLY A 338 -18.08 -4.08 -4.36
CA GLY A 338 -18.74 -5.16 -5.08
C GLY A 338 -20.03 -4.70 -5.77
N ARG A 339 -20.78 -5.68 -6.29
CA ARG A 339 -21.89 -5.42 -7.25
C ARG A 339 -23.19 -4.90 -6.65
N SER A 340 -23.32 -4.88 -5.32
CA SER A 340 -24.64 -4.65 -4.67
C SER A 340 -24.63 -3.61 -3.57
N ALA A 341 -23.48 -2.99 -3.30
CA ALA A 341 -23.35 -1.97 -2.28
C ALA A 341 -23.57 -0.58 -2.90
N ASN A 342 -24.79 -0.07 -2.76
CA ASN A 342 -25.19 1.26 -3.26
C ASN A 342 -25.07 2.36 -2.20
N PHE A 343 -24.72 2.01 -0.97
CA PHE A 343 -24.48 2.93 0.14
C PHE A 343 -23.34 2.40 0.99
N LEU A 344 -22.72 3.28 1.76
CA LEU A 344 -21.86 2.93 2.89
C LEU A 344 -22.65 3.16 4.16
N ASP A 345 -22.43 2.44 5.25
CA ASP A 345 -22.99 2.82 6.56
C ASP A 345 -22.12 3.89 7.21
N HIS A 346 -20.81 3.67 7.20
CA HIS A 346 -19.84 4.61 7.75
C HIS A 346 -18.59 4.68 6.87
N LEU A 347 -18.07 5.89 6.74
CA LEU A 347 -16.74 6.15 6.20
C LEU A 347 -15.91 6.85 7.26
N TYR A 348 -14.73 6.31 7.52
CA TYR A 348 -13.75 6.84 8.46
C TYR A 348 -12.51 7.27 7.66
N VAL A 349 -12.09 8.52 7.88
CA VAL A 349 -10.86 9.06 7.29
C VAL A 349 -9.97 9.56 8.41
N GLY A 350 -8.93 8.78 8.68
CA GLY A 350 -7.83 9.09 9.56
C GLY A 350 -6.78 9.93 8.86
N ILE A 351 -6.37 11.00 9.52
CA ILE A 351 -5.32 11.90 9.05
C ILE A 351 -4.20 11.86 10.10
N PRO A 352 -2.93 11.63 9.72
CA PRO A 352 -1.81 11.63 10.66
C PRO A 352 -1.73 12.97 11.41
N ARG A 353 -1.60 12.92 12.73
CA ARG A 353 -1.55 14.09 13.61
C ARG A 353 -0.41 14.02 14.61
N PRO A 354 0.01 15.18 15.17
CA PRO A 354 0.90 15.20 16.31
C PRO A 354 0.32 14.44 17.52
N PRO A 355 1.15 13.74 18.31
CA PRO A 355 0.69 13.03 19.50
C PRO A 355 0.00 13.98 20.51
N GLY A 356 -1.23 13.65 20.91
CA GLY A 356 -2.00 14.39 21.91
C GLY A 356 -3.21 15.18 21.40
N GLU A 357 -3.43 15.23 20.08
CA GLU A 357 -4.61 15.86 19.49
C GLU A 357 -5.71 14.82 19.16
N THR A 358 -6.85 14.88 19.87
CA THR A 358 -7.99 13.97 19.65
C THR A 358 -9.12 14.66 18.88
N VAL A 359 -9.21 14.43 17.57
CA VAL A 359 -10.38 14.84 16.76
C VAL A 359 -10.81 13.69 15.85
N SER A 360 -11.79 12.88 16.24
CA SER A 360 -12.37 11.88 15.32
C SER A 360 -13.57 12.49 14.59
N THR A 361 -13.54 12.52 13.27
CA THR A 361 -14.68 12.97 12.45
C THR A 361 -15.35 11.73 11.86
N LYS A 362 -16.58 11.44 12.31
CA LYS A 362 -17.43 10.39 11.70
C LYS A 362 -18.27 11.01 10.59
N PHE A 363 -18.25 10.41 9.40
CA PHE A 363 -19.10 10.85 8.29
C PHE A 363 -20.36 9.96 8.22
N PRO A 364 -21.57 10.49 8.53
CA PRO A 364 -22.80 9.73 8.34
C PRO A 364 -23.14 9.63 6.86
N SER A 365 -23.52 8.44 6.40
CA SER A 365 -24.14 8.25 5.09
C SER A 365 -25.65 8.47 5.17
N GLY A 366 -26.22 9.09 4.14
CA GLY A 366 -27.68 9.30 4.05
C GLY A 366 -28.14 10.75 3.85
N ALA A 367 -27.22 11.72 3.78
CA ALA A 367 -27.58 13.08 3.40
C ALA A 367 -27.14 13.40 1.98
N SER A 368 -28.09 13.56 1.06
CA SER A 368 -27.94 14.30 -0.20
C SER A 368 -27.75 15.82 0.04
N LYS A 369 -27.13 16.19 1.16
CA LYS A 369 -26.86 17.56 1.58
C LYS A 369 -25.39 17.72 1.94
N TRP A 370 -24.79 18.72 1.29
CA TRP A 370 -23.52 19.36 1.60
C TRP A 370 -23.29 19.49 3.10
N PHE A 371 -22.26 18.83 3.64
CA PHE A 371 -21.76 19.11 4.98
C PHE A 371 -20.34 19.63 4.88
N CYS A 372 -20.17 20.91 5.18
CA CYS A 372 -18.89 21.52 5.51
C CYS A 372 -18.77 21.43 7.04
N ALA A 373 -18.01 20.48 7.57
CA ALA A 373 -17.68 20.47 8.99
C ALA A 373 -16.45 21.35 9.20
N SER A 374 -16.66 22.60 9.62
CA SER A 374 -15.60 23.51 10.07
C SER A 374 -15.13 23.08 11.45
N LEU A 375 -13.90 22.60 11.58
CA LEU A 375 -13.22 22.42 12.86
C LEU A 375 -11.86 23.12 12.81
N ILE A 376 -11.84 24.26 13.48
CA ILE A 376 -10.73 25.18 13.69
C ILE A 376 -9.46 24.42 14.07
N SER A 377 -8.47 24.37 13.16
CA SER A 377 -7.00 24.43 13.42
C SER A 377 -6.11 23.53 12.53
N SER A 378 -6.55 22.96 11.39
CA SER A 378 -5.65 22.10 10.60
C SER A 378 -5.76 22.26 9.08
N HIS A 379 -4.69 22.73 8.44
CA HIS A 379 -4.57 22.94 6.99
C HIS A 379 -4.64 21.63 6.15
N LEU A 380 -5.78 20.96 6.05
CA LEU A 380 -5.92 19.65 5.37
C LEU A 380 -7.23 19.55 4.56
N CYS A 381 -7.20 18.91 3.40
CA CYS A 381 -8.40 18.71 2.56
C CYS A 381 -8.59 17.24 2.18
N VAL A 382 -9.84 16.78 2.21
CA VAL A 382 -10.27 15.43 1.80
C VAL A 382 -11.20 15.54 0.60
N SER A 383 -10.85 14.84 -0.49
CA SER A 383 -11.70 14.66 -1.66
C SER A 383 -12.28 13.26 -1.66
N LEU A 384 -13.60 13.15 -1.73
CA LEU A 384 -14.33 11.91 -1.77
C LEU A 384 -15.10 11.82 -3.09
N SER A 385 -15.02 10.67 -3.76
CA SER A 385 -15.89 10.35 -4.89
C SER A 385 -16.42 8.93 -4.76
N LEU A 386 -17.74 8.79 -4.86
CA LEU A 386 -18.41 7.50 -4.99
C LEU A 386 -18.81 7.35 -6.47
N SER A 387 -18.38 6.25 -7.10
CA SER A 387 -18.62 6.03 -8.53
C SER A 387 -19.04 4.58 -8.81
N LEU A 388 -19.77 4.40 -9.91
CA LEU A 388 -20.11 3.10 -10.47
C LEU A 388 -19.23 2.86 -11.69
N SER A 389 -18.55 1.71 -11.74
CA SER A 389 -17.64 1.26 -12.83
C SER A 389 -18.19 1.46 -14.26
N LEU A 390 -19.51 1.38 -14.47
CA LEU A 390 -20.14 1.50 -15.78
C LEU A 390 -20.75 2.88 -16.10
N SER A 391 -20.69 3.86 -15.18
CA SER A 391 -21.32 5.17 -15.40
C SER A 391 -20.43 6.35 -14.99
N LEU A 392 -20.33 7.35 -15.85
CA LEU A 392 -19.66 8.65 -15.64
C LEU A 392 -20.34 9.54 -14.56
N CYS A 393 -21.16 8.98 -13.67
CA CYS A 393 -21.87 9.76 -12.66
C CYS A 393 -20.95 10.02 -11.44
N TYR A 394 -20.13 11.07 -11.54
CA TYR A 394 -19.24 11.51 -10.47
C TYR A 394 -19.99 12.37 -9.44
N LEU A 395 -20.26 11.82 -8.25
CA LEU A 395 -20.55 12.65 -7.08
C LEU A 395 -19.23 12.97 -6.38
N ARG A 396 -18.68 14.16 -6.67
CA ARG A 396 -17.45 14.65 -6.05
C ARG A 396 -17.80 15.51 -4.83
N PHE A 397 -17.47 15.02 -3.64
CA PHE A 397 -17.54 15.78 -2.41
C PHE A 397 -16.14 16.27 -2.05
N LEU A 398 -16.01 17.59 -1.86
CA LEU A 398 -14.77 18.20 -1.42
C LEU A 398 -15.02 18.83 -0.05
N LEU A 399 -14.37 18.29 0.98
CA LEU A 399 -14.32 18.91 2.31
C LEU A 399 -12.89 19.39 2.56
N CYS A 400 -12.70 20.69 2.72
CA CYS A 400 -11.51 21.22 3.37
C CYS A 400 -11.83 21.39 4.85
N LEU A 401 -10.99 20.80 5.71
CA LEU A 401 -11.11 20.82 7.17
C LEU A 401 -10.38 22.04 7.74
#